data_AF-A0A532TPZ4-F1
#
_entry.id   AF-A0A532TPZ4-F1
#
_cell.length_a   1.000
_cell.length_b   1.000
_cell.length_c   1.000
_cell.angle_alpha   90.00
_cell.angle_beta   90.00
_cell.angle_gamma   90.00
#
_symmetry.space_group_name_H-M   'P 1'
#
loop_
_entity.id
_entity.type
_entity.pdbx_description
1 polymer ?
#
loop_
_entity_poly.entity_id
_entity_poly.type
_entity_poly.pdbx_seq_one_letter_code
_entity_poly.pdbx_strand_id
1 'polypeptide(L)'
;MGKKSNPTTFQGSLKKKIYFEGWYNKLVDSPAKHIYAIIPAIALNKKEKTSHAFIQFLDGIKATAEYFKYPLEEFENLSSKKYEIRIGKNYFSLDRIHIEIDQQGHIIKGDLEYINLISWPKKFLQPGVMGWFSYMPFMETYHGVVSMNHNIRGTLEINGASVNFDGGKGYMEKDWGKSFPSAWIWTQSNHFSNPNLSFMFSIAIIPFLGMQFNGFLSALWHEGKFYKFATYTRAKVRSIEIEVDSIQIQIEDKKYRLEFKIFKKGSDFGNLKAPSSGEMLGHIAESINSKIELKLYNKKDNQLIIDDIGVNAGLEIKDPEKLVPK
;
A
#
# COMPACT_ATOMS: atom_id res chain seq x y z
N MET A 1 18.39 -15.92 10.05
CA MET A 1 17.31 -14.89 10.06
C MET A 1 16.13 -15.42 9.25
N GLY A 2 14.94 -15.59 9.85
CA GLY A 2 13.77 -16.17 9.18
C GLY A 2 12.96 -15.16 8.35
N LYS A 3 11.92 -15.62 7.63
CA LYS A 3 11.06 -14.78 6.76
C LYS A 3 10.55 -13.49 7.43
N LYS A 4 10.22 -13.54 8.73
CA LYS A 4 9.70 -12.40 9.50
C LYS A 4 10.65 -11.20 9.59
N SER A 5 11.97 -11.39 9.45
CA SER A 5 12.92 -10.27 9.42
C SER A 5 12.98 -9.57 8.06
N ASN A 6 12.26 -10.10 7.05
CA ASN A 6 12.13 -9.47 5.75
C ASN A 6 10.66 -9.46 5.28
N PRO A 7 9.84 -8.54 5.80
CA PRO A 7 8.38 -8.55 5.58
C PRO A 7 7.98 -8.34 4.12
N THR A 8 8.87 -7.80 3.28
CA THR A 8 8.60 -7.57 1.86
C THR A 8 8.59 -8.86 1.04
N THR A 9 9.19 -9.96 1.53
CA THR A 9 9.14 -11.26 0.84
C THR A 9 7.86 -12.02 1.14
N PHE A 10 7.59 -13.07 0.36
CA PHE A 10 6.50 -13.99 0.61
C PHE A 10 6.61 -14.67 1.98
N GLN A 11 5.74 -14.27 2.90
CA GLN A 11 5.65 -14.77 4.27
C GLN A 11 4.85 -16.07 4.35
N GLY A 12 3.96 -16.28 3.38
CA GLY A 12 3.07 -17.40 3.30
C GLY A 12 3.73 -18.74 3.01
N SER A 13 2.84 -19.72 2.82
CA SER A 13 3.12 -21.02 2.23
C SER A 13 1.81 -21.50 1.60
N LEU A 14 1.87 -22.20 0.47
CA LEU A 14 0.67 -22.71 -0.21
C LEU A 14 -0.13 -23.74 0.61
N LYS A 15 0.45 -24.26 1.70
CA LYS A 15 -0.22 -25.14 2.68
C LYS A 15 -1.12 -24.40 3.69
N LYS A 16 -1.08 -23.07 3.73
CA LYS A 16 -1.92 -22.27 4.65
C LYS A 16 -3.39 -22.35 4.22
N LYS A 17 -4.28 -22.13 5.18
CA LYS A 17 -5.73 -22.01 4.98
C LYS A 17 -6.17 -20.68 5.56
N ILE A 18 -7.15 -20.01 4.95
CA ILE A 18 -7.64 -18.69 5.38
C ILE A 18 -6.49 -17.69 5.39
N TYR A 19 -5.92 -17.45 4.21
CA TYR A 19 -4.74 -16.62 4.07
C TYR A 19 -4.77 -15.83 2.78
N PHE A 20 -4.41 -14.56 2.84
CA PHE A 20 -4.11 -13.76 1.66
C PHE A 20 -2.72 -13.17 1.79
N GLU A 21 -2.11 -12.89 0.65
CA GLU A 21 -0.86 -12.14 0.58
C GLU A 21 -0.75 -11.49 -0.80
N GLY A 22 -0.51 -10.18 -0.82
CA GLY A 22 -0.45 -9.40 -2.04
C GLY A 22 0.49 -8.21 -1.92
N TRP A 23 0.96 -7.73 -3.06
CA TRP A 23 1.82 -6.56 -3.17
C TRP A 23 1.13 -5.50 -4.01
N TYR A 24 0.98 -4.31 -3.46
CA TYR A 24 0.41 -3.17 -4.14
C TYR A 24 1.52 -2.41 -4.86
N ASN A 25 1.45 -2.32 -6.19
CA ASN A 25 2.41 -1.56 -7.01
C ASN A 25 1.67 -0.41 -7.68
N LYS A 26 1.86 0.82 -7.18
CA LYS A 26 1.31 2.02 -7.82
C LYS A 26 2.29 2.62 -8.79
N LEU A 27 1.79 2.94 -9.97
CA LEU A 27 2.55 3.37 -11.13
C LEU A 27 1.93 4.66 -11.66
N VAL A 28 2.73 5.70 -11.79
CA VAL A 28 2.30 6.98 -12.35
C VAL A 28 3.27 7.37 -13.45
N ASP A 29 2.76 7.60 -14.66
CA ASP A 29 3.57 8.10 -15.77
C ASP A 29 4.06 9.54 -15.49
N SER A 30 5.12 9.97 -16.18
CA SER A 30 5.73 11.29 -15.92
C SER A 30 4.74 12.46 -16.05
N PRO A 31 3.83 12.47 -17.06
CA PRO A 31 2.79 13.50 -17.17
C PRO A 31 1.61 13.35 -16.20
N ALA A 32 1.55 12.29 -15.39
CA ALA A 32 0.41 11.91 -14.55
C ALA A 32 -0.93 11.79 -15.31
N LYS A 33 -0.88 11.35 -16.58
CA LYS A 33 -2.06 11.03 -17.40
C LYS A 33 -2.54 9.61 -17.18
N HIS A 34 -1.67 8.73 -16.68
CA HIS A 34 -1.95 7.34 -16.40
C HIS A 34 -1.51 7.02 -14.99
N ILE A 35 -2.47 6.59 -14.17
CA ILE A 35 -2.25 6.23 -12.77
C ILE A 35 -2.84 4.84 -12.61
N TYR A 36 -1.97 3.85 -12.38
CA TYR A 36 -2.37 2.46 -12.22
C TYR A 36 -1.95 1.91 -10.87
N ALA A 37 -2.70 0.93 -10.36
CA ALA A 37 -2.20 0.03 -9.33
C ALA A 37 -2.30 -1.42 -9.82
N ILE A 38 -1.22 -2.19 -9.65
CA ILE A 38 -1.13 -3.58 -10.08
C ILE A 38 -0.81 -4.44 -8.87
N ILE A 39 -1.72 -5.37 -8.56
CA ILE A 39 -1.73 -6.09 -7.29
C ILE A 39 -1.66 -7.60 -7.54
N PRO A 40 -0.45 -8.18 -7.71
CA PRO A 40 -0.28 -9.63 -7.69
C PRO A 40 -0.46 -10.18 -6.27
N ALA A 41 -1.24 -11.26 -6.16
CA ALA A 41 -1.59 -11.81 -4.87
C ALA A 41 -2.04 -13.28 -4.93
N ILE A 42 -2.13 -13.90 -3.75
CA ILE A 42 -2.80 -15.18 -3.54
C ILE A 42 -3.92 -15.06 -2.51
N ALA A 43 -4.97 -15.86 -2.69
CA ALA A 43 -6.01 -16.09 -1.71
C ALA A 43 -6.16 -17.60 -1.48
N LEU A 44 -5.96 -18.04 -0.24
CA LEU A 44 -6.01 -19.43 0.20
C LEU A 44 -7.20 -19.61 1.14
N ASN A 45 -8.13 -20.47 0.75
CA ASN A 45 -9.43 -20.60 1.42
C ASN A 45 -9.50 -21.86 2.28
N LYS A 46 -10.60 -22.03 3.04
CA LYS A 46 -10.84 -23.26 3.83
C LYS A 46 -10.99 -24.49 2.93
N LYS A 47 -11.66 -24.31 1.79
CA LYS A 47 -11.84 -25.34 0.75
C LYS A 47 -10.81 -25.07 -0.33
N GLU A 48 -9.92 -26.02 -0.58
CA GLU A 48 -8.81 -25.89 -1.55
C GLU A 48 -9.32 -25.47 -2.95
N LYS A 49 -10.51 -25.94 -3.34
CA LYS A 49 -11.14 -25.66 -4.64
C LYS A 49 -11.41 -24.18 -4.95
N THR A 50 -11.39 -23.29 -3.97
CA THR A 50 -11.58 -21.84 -4.21
C THR A 50 -10.30 -21.04 -4.02
N SER A 51 -9.20 -21.68 -3.58
CA SER A 51 -7.90 -21.02 -3.49
C SER A 51 -7.39 -20.70 -4.90
N HIS A 52 -6.83 -19.53 -5.09
CA HIS A 52 -6.35 -19.08 -6.39
C HIS A 52 -5.28 -18.00 -6.24
N ALA A 53 -4.49 -17.84 -7.29
CA ALA A 53 -3.67 -16.65 -7.48
C ALA A 53 -4.45 -15.62 -8.31
N PHE A 54 -4.10 -14.36 -8.21
CA PHE A 54 -4.74 -13.31 -8.98
C PHE A 54 -3.85 -12.09 -9.17
N ILE A 55 -4.23 -11.28 -10.15
CA ILE A 55 -3.70 -9.94 -10.36
C ILE A 55 -4.89 -8.99 -10.41
N GLN A 56 -4.94 -8.00 -9.51
CA GLN A 56 -5.88 -6.88 -9.67
C GLN A 56 -5.20 -5.75 -10.43
N PHE A 57 -5.93 -5.10 -11.33
CA PHE A 57 -5.47 -3.94 -12.09
C PHE A 57 -6.46 -2.79 -11.88
N LEU A 58 -6.01 -1.71 -11.25
CA LEU A 58 -6.77 -0.50 -11.00
C LEU A 58 -6.36 0.60 -11.98
N ASP A 59 -7.33 1.19 -12.69
CA ASP A 59 -7.16 2.44 -13.43
C ASP A 59 -7.71 3.60 -12.59
N GLY A 60 -6.81 4.44 -12.09
CA GLY A 60 -7.12 5.58 -11.23
C GLY A 60 -7.71 6.78 -11.94
N ILE A 61 -7.66 6.83 -13.26
CA ILE A 61 -8.27 7.89 -14.07
C ILE A 61 -9.70 7.49 -14.43
N LYS A 62 -9.90 6.23 -14.84
CA LYS A 62 -11.21 5.69 -15.19
C LYS A 62 -12.01 5.17 -13.99
N ALA A 63 -11.38 5.06 -12.82
CA ALA A 63 -11.94 4.47 -11.62
C ALA A 63 -12.48 3.04 -11.84
N THR A 64 -11.79 2.24 -12.66
CA THR A 64 -12.14 0.85 -12.96
C THR A 64 -11.15 -0.11 -12.34
N ALA A 65 -11.61 -1.28 -11.92
CA ALA A 65 -10.77 -2.32 -11.35
C ALA A 65 -11.07 -3.68 -11.99
N GLU A 66 -10.04 -4.33 -12.52
CA GLU A 66 -10.12 -5.66 -13.11
C GLU A 66 -9.52 -6.72 -12.19
N TYR A 67 -10.05 -7.94 -12.27
CA TYR A 67 -9.63 -9.06 -11.42
C TYR A 67 -9.31 -10.30 -12.28
N PHE A 68 -8.03 -10.53 -12.55
CA PHE A 68 -7.57 -11.65 -13.36
C PHE A 68 -7.25 -12.84 -12.47
N LYS A 69 -7.96 -13.96 -12.68
CA LYS A 69 -7.80 -15.18 -11.87
C LYS A 69 -6.81 -16.12 -12.53
N TYR A 70 -6.01 -16.77 -11.70
CA TYR A 70 -5.07 -17.81 -12.09
C TYR A 70 -5.25 -19.03 -11.15
N PRO A 71 -5.14 -20.25 -11.68
CA PRO A 71 -4.96 -21.44 -10.85
C PRO A 71 -3.84 -21.22 -9.83
N LEU A 72 -3.97 -21.80 -8.63
CA LEU A 72 -2.99 -21.60 -7.57
C LEU A 72 -1.61 -22.17 -7.94
N GLU A 73 -1.60 -23.19 -8.79
CA GLU A 73 -0.41 -23.88 -9.30
C GLU A 73 0.45 -22.97 -10.17
N GLU A 74 -0.11 -21.89 -10.72
CA GLU A 74 0.62 -20.89 -11.50
C GLU A 74 1.32 -19.84 -10.63
N PHE A 75 1.12 -19.86 -9.31
CA PHE A 75 1.88 -19.01 -8.39
C PHE A 75 3.19 -19.66 -7.97
N GLU A 76 4.29 -18.94 -8.17
CA GLU A 76 5.61 -19.33 -7.69
C GLU A 76 6.22 -18.22 -6.84
N ASN A 77 6.74 -18.59 -5.67
CA ASN A 77 7.64 -17.73 -4.91
C ASN A 77 9.08 -18.06 -5.28
N LEU A 78 9.69 -17.21 -6.12
CA LEU A 78 11.01 -17.44 -6.70
C LEU A 78 12.15 -17.17 -5.70
N SER A 79 11.89 -16.39 -4.65
CA SER A 79 12.89 -16.09 -3.62
C SER A 79 12.34 -16.16 -2.20
N SER A 80 13.09 -16.77 -1.29
CA SER A 80 12.81 -16.68 0.15
C SER A 80 13.42 -15.43 0.80
N LYS A 81 14.28 -14.70 0.07
CA LYS A 81 15.14 -13.63 0.59
C LYS A 81 14.77 -12.24 0.08
N LYS A 82 14.12 -12.11 -1.09
CA LYS A 82 13.63 -10.83 -1.62
C LYS A 82 12.20 -10.97 -2.17
N TYR A 83 11.55 -9.85 -2.46
CA TYR A 83 10.28 -9.85 -3.20
C TYR A 83 10.57 -10.27 -4.64
N GLU A 84 10.12 -11.47 -5.01
CA GLU A 84 10.28 -12.05 -6.34
C GLU A 84 9.28 -13.20 -6.51
N ILE A 85 8.23 -12.98 -7.29
CA ILE A 85 7.14 -13.93 -7.51
C ILE A 85 6.79 -14.02 -9.00
N ARG A 86 6.14 -15.11 -9.38
CA ARG A 86 5.53 -15.33 -10.69
C ARG A 86 4.07 -15.74 -10.52
N ILE A 87 3.19 -15.25 -11.41
CA ILE A 87 1.81 -15.70 -11.56
C ILE A 87 1.57 -15.94 -13.06
N GLY A 88 1.56 -17.20 -13.46
CA GLY A 88 1.51 -17.58 -14.88
C GLY A 88 2.72 -17.01 -15.62
N LYS A 89 2.48 -16.20 -16.66
CA LYS A 89 3.56 -15.52 -17.41
C LYS A 89 4.04 -14.21 -16.76
N ASN A 90 3.32 -13.71 -15.76
CA ASN A 90 3.61 -12.43 -15.12
C ASN A 90 4.69 -12.59 -14.06
N TYR A 91 5.61 -11.63 -13.99
CA TYR A 91 6.72 -11.62 -13.04
C TYR A 91 6.77 -10.30 -12.28
N PHE A 92 6.98 -10.38 -10.97
CA PHE A 92 7.03 -9.22 -10.09
C PHE A 92 8.20 -9.35 -9.12
N SER A 93 9.05 -8.34 -9.06
CA SER A 93 10.16 -8.24 -8.12
C SER A 93 10.26 -6.86 -7.49
N LEU A 94 11.24 -6.70 -6.60
CA LEU A 94 11.57 -5.41 -6.00
C LEU A 94 11.90 -4.32 -7.04
N ASP A 95 12.45 -4.69 -8.18
CA ASP A 95 13.08 -3.80 -9.16
C ASP A 95 12.52 -3.94 -10.58
N ARG A 96 11.58 -4.86 -10.82
CA ARG A 96 11.01 -5.09 -12.14
C ARG A 96 9.60 -5.66 -12.08
N ILE A 97 8.78 -5.27 -13.04
CA ILE A 97 7.57 -6.00 -13.40
C ILE A 97 7.66 -6.40 -14.87
N HIS A 98 7.24 -7.62 -15.17
CA HIS A 98 6.87 -8.06 -16.51
C HIS A 98 5.42 -8.54 -16.46
N ILE A 99 4.58 -8.00 -17.35
CA ILE A 99 3.16 -8.33 -17.43
C ILE A 99 2.88 -8.96 -18.80
N GLU A 100 2.09 -10.03 -18.78
CA GLU A 100 1.47 -10.63 -19.95
C GLU A 100 0.11 -11.20 -19.52
N ILE A 101 -0.91 -10.35 -19.60
CA ILE A 101 -2.30 -10.65 -19.28
C ILE A 101 -3.09 -10.59 -20.58
N ASP A 102 -3.76 -11.69 -20.91
CA ASP A 102 -4.78 -11.79 -21.95
C ASP A 102 -5.95 -12.58 -21.36
N GLN A 103 -6.87 -11.86 -20.72
CA GLN A 103 -8.02 -12.43 -20.02
C GLN A 103 -9.19 -11.46 -20.05
N GLN A 104 -10.41 -12.00 -20.10
CA GLN A 104 -11.65 -11.22 -19.96
C GLN A 104 -11.77 -10.06 -20.97
N GLY A 105 -11.12 -10.16 -22.14
CA GLY A 105 -11.09 -9.10 -23.16
C GLY A 105 -10.08 -7.98 -22.89
N HIS A 106 -9.24 -8.10 -21.85
CA HIS A 106 -8.17 -7.18 -21.54
C HIS A 106 -6.82 -7.78 -21.96
N ILE A 107 -6.04 -6.99 -22.70
CA ILE A 107 -4.68 -7.32 -23.12
C ILE A 107 -3.75 -6.30 -22.49
N ILE A 108 -2.93 -6.74 -21.53
CA ILE A 108 -1.93 -5.91 -20.86
C ILE A 108 -0.59 -6.61 -20.98
N LYS A 109 0.39 -5.97 -21.60
CA LYS A 109 1.73 -6.55 -21.75
C LYS A 109 2.83 -5.50 -21.67
N GLY A 110 4.00 -5.89 -21.20
CA GLY A 110 5.18 -5.04 -21.22
C GLY A 110 6.06 -5.20 -20.00
N ASP A 111 7.05 -4.33 -19.91
CA ASP A 111 8.11 -4.40 -18.94
C ASP A 111 8.33 -3.04 -18.31
N LEU A 112 8.46 -3.04 -16.99
CA LEU A 112 8.82 -1.88 -16.19
C LEU A 112 10.01 -2.21 -15.30
N GLU A 113 10.99 -1.31 -15.26
CA GLU A 113 12.11 -1.34 -14.33
C GLU A 113 11.95 -0.23 -13.29
N TYR A 114 12.27 -0.54 -12.03
CA TYR A 114 12.29 0.42 -10.93
C TYR A 114 13.72 0.75 -10.54
N ILE A 115 14.03 2.05 -10.55
CA ILE A 115 15.35 2.56 -10.19
C ILE A 115 15.25 3.51 -9.00
N ASN A 116 16.34 3.66 -8.26
CA ASN A 116 16.45 4.54 -7.08
C ASN A 116 15.42 4.21 -5.98
N LEU A 117 15.24 2.93 -5.67
CA LEU A 117 14.29 2.46 -4.67
C LEU A 117 14.60 3.00 -3.27
N ILE A 118 13.65 3.74 -2.71
CA ILE A 118 13.67 4.19 -1.32
C ILE A 118 12.95 3.14 -0.46
N SER A 119 13.67 2.07 -0.14
CA SER A 119 13.15 1.00 0.72
C SER A 119 13.01 1.42 2.19
N TRP A 120 12.11 0.75 2.91
CA TRP A 120 11.98 0.96 4.35
C TRP A 120 13.29 0.64 5.09
N PRO A 121 13.78 1.51 6.01
CA PRO A 121 15.00 1.27 6.74
C PRO A 121 14.83 0.11 7.74
N LYS A 122 15.51 -1.02 7.48
CA LYS A 122 15.41 -2.23 8.30
C LYS A 122 16.37 -2.16 9.49
N LYS A 123 15.86 -2.47 10.68
CA LYS A 123 16.67 -2.78 11.87
C LYS A 123 16.23 -4.14 12.41
N PHE A 124 17.09 -4.83 13.16
CA PHE A 124 16.75 -6.15 13.71
C PHE A 124 15.42 -6.17 14.48
N LEU A 125 15.20 -5.18 15.34
CA LEU A 125 13.97 -5.05 16.14
C LEU A 125 12.83 -4.32 15.39
N GLN A 126 13.09 -3.80 14.19
CA GLN A 126 12.13 -3.07 13.36
C GLN A 126 12.34 -3.48 11.89
N PRO A 127 11.97 -4.72 11.52
CA PRO A 127 12.24 -5.27 10.20
C PRO A 127 11.42 -4.61 9.09
N GLY A 128 10.37 -3.85 9.44
CA GLY A 128 9.50 -3.13 8.52
C GLY A 128 8.72 -2.01 9.20
N VAL A 129 7.71 -1.49 8.48
CA VAL A 129 6.86 -0.36 8.91
C VAL A 129 6.13 -0.62 10.22
N MET A 130 5.71 -1.86 10.47
CA MET A 130 5.07 -2.28 11.71
C MET A 130 6.03 -2.39 12.91
N GLY A 131 7.35 -2.17 12.73
CA GLY A 131 8.31 -2.29 13.81
C GLY A 131 8.29 -3.68 14.44
N TRP A 132 8.27 -3.76 15.77
CA TRP A 132 8.24 -5.04 16.48
C TRP A 132 6.90 -5.77 16.34
N PHE A 133 5.83 -5.10 15.92
CA PHE A 133 4.54 -5.73 15.66
C PHE A 133 4.60 -6.75 14.51
N SER A 134 5.58 -6.66 13.61
CA SER A 134 5.86 -7.70 12.60
C SER A 134 6.13 -9.09 13.20
N TYR A 135 6.50 -9.16 14.49
CA TYR A 135 6.75 -10.43 15.18
C TYR A 135 5.54 -10.96 15.95
N MET A 136 4.56 -10.10 16.26
CA MET A 136 3.38 -10.50 17.06
C MET A 136 2.53 -11.51 16.28
N PRO A 137 2.12 -12.63 16.89
CA PRO A 137 1.24 -13.59 16.25
C PRO A 137 -0.21 -13.08 16.21
N PHE A 138 -1.04 -13.73 15.38
CA PHE A 138 -2.51 -13.60 15.36
C PHE A 138 -3.10 -12.25 14.94
N MET A 139 -2.32 -11.33 14.36
CA MET A 139 -2.91 -10.19 13.66
C MET A 139 -3.76 -10.63 12.48
N GLU A 140 -4.87 -9.94 12.26
CA GLU A 140 -5.75 -10.19 11.12
C GLU A 140 -5.07 -9.83 9.80
N THR A 141 -4.32 -8.72 9.78
CA THR A 141 -3.49 -8.29 8.65
C THR A 141 -2.19 -7.72 9.17
N TYR A 142 -1.11 -8.02 8.45
CA TYR A 142 0.19 -7.39 8.58
C TYR A 142 0.45 -6.57 7.33
N HIS A 143 1.22 -5.51 7.52
CA HIS A 143 1.49 -4.49 6.53
C HIS A 143 2.99 -4.26 6.37
N GLY A 144 3.42 -3.97 5.15
CA GLY A 144 4.82 -3.80 4.80
C GLY A 144 5.01 -2.77 3.70
N VAL A 145 5.79 -1.72 3.99
CA VAL A 145 6.29 -0.80 2.95
C VAL A 145 7.48 -1.44 2.26
N VAL A 146 7.37 -1.65 0.95
CA VAL A 146 8.45 -2.17 0.10
C VAL A 146 9.31 -1.00 -0.42
N SER A 147 8.66 0.05 -0.94
CA SER A 147 9.33 1.25 -1.43
C SER A 147 8.45 2.49 -1.24
N MET A 148 8.99 3.52 -0.59
CA MET A 148 8.32 4.82 -0.42
C MET A 148 8.35 5.67 -1.69
N ASN A 149 9.37 5.51 -2.51
CA ASN A 149 9.55 6.26 -3.75
C ASN A 149 10.54 5.52 -4.67
N HIS A 150 10.32 5.57 -5.97
CA HIS A 150 11.27 5.13 -7.00
C HIS A 150 10.88 5.75 -8.33
N ASN A 151 11.81 5.77 -9.28
CA ASN A 151 11.51 6.12 -10.66
C ASN A 151 11.18 4.85 -11.46
N ILE A 152 10.38 5.01 -12.50
CA ILE A 152 9.99 3.94 -13.40
C ILE A 152 10.66 4.18 -14.77
N ARG A 153 11.03 3.08 -15.43
CA ARG A 153 11.43 3.04 -16.84
C ARG A 153 10.69 1.93 -17.56
N GLY A 154 10.42 2.12 -18.84
CA GLY A 154 9.77 1.13 -19.68
C GLY A 154 8.34 1.51 -20.05
N THR A 155 7.60 0.54 -20.56
CA THR A 155 6.32 0.78 -21.23
C THR A 155 5.39 -0.40 -21.02
N LEU A 156 4.10 -0.11 -20.86
CA LEU A 156 3.03 -1.08 -20.93
C LEU A 156 2.17 -0.81 -22.17
N GLU A 157 1.78 -1.84 -22.88
CA GLU A 157 0.69 -1.81 -23.85
C GLU A 157 -0.57 -2.30 -23.15
N ILE A 158 -1.59 -1.44 -23.07
CA ILE A 158 -2.87 -1.69 -22.39
C ILE A 158 -3.97 -1.55 -23.43
N ASN A 159 -4.62 -2.67 -23.77
CA ASN A 159 -5.68 -2.75 -24.77
C ASN A 159 -5.30 -2.08 -26.11
N GLY A 160 -4.06 -2.30 -26.56
CA GLY A 160 -3.49 -1.72 -27.78
C GLY A 160 -2.96 -0.29 -27.65
N ALA A 161 -3.17 0.38 -26.52
CA ALA A 161 -2.60 1.70 -26.26
C ALA A 161 -1.25 1.57 -25.54
N SER A 162 -0.20 2.20 -26.09
CA SER A 162 1.12 2.24 -25.46
C SER A 162 1.20 3.36 -24.42
N VAL A 163 1.58 3.02 -23.20
CA VAL A 163 1.78 3.93 -22.07
C VAL A 163 3.24 3.90 -21.64
N ASN A 164 3.93 5.02 -21.84
CA ASN A 164 5.33 5.18 -21.45
C ASN A 164 5.43 5.64 -19.98
N PHE A 165 6.21 4.92 -19.18
CA PHE A 165 6.46 5.22 -17.77
C PHE A 165 7.84 5.82 -17.50
N ASP A 166 8.65 6.08 -18.52
CA ASP A 166 9.97 6.71 -18.38
C ASP A 166 9.85 8.04 -17.65
N GLY A 167 10.64 8.17 -16.56
CA GLY A 167 10.61 9.35 -15.70
C GLY A 167 9.38 9.43 -14.79
N GLY A 168 8.50 8.43 -14.84
CA GLY A 168 7.39 8.23 -13.92
C GLY A 168 7.86 7.89 -12.51
N LYS A 169 6.90 7.86 -11.58
CA LYS A 169 7.13 7.57 -10.17
C LYS A 169 6.25 6.42 -9.71
N GLY A 170 6.80 5.61 -8.80
CA GLY A 170 6.05 4.51 -8.22
C GLY A 170 6.19 4.39 -6.71
N TYR A 171 5.29 3.57 -6.16
CA TYR A 171 5.17 3.27 -4.75
C TYR A 171 4.83 1.79 -4.57
N MET A 172 5.38 1.15 -3.54
CA MET A 172 5.11 -0.27 -3.28
C MET A 172 4.86 -0.58 -1.82
N GLU A 173 3.77 -1.30 -1.58
CA GLU A 173 3.36 -1.83 -0.28
C GLU A 173 2.94 -3.29 -0.40
N LYS A 174 2.70 -3.92 0.75
CA LYS A 174 2.37 -5.32 0.83
C LYS A 174 1.52 -5.59 2.06
N ASP A 175 0.46 -6.36 1.86
CA ASP A 175 -0.39 -6.88 2.92
C ASP A 175 -0.44 -8.39 2.90
N TRP A 176 -0.49 -8.98 4.10
CA TRP A 176 -0.70 -10.41 4.24
C TRP A 176 -1.38 -10.74 5.57
N GLY A 177 -2.15 -11.82 5.60
CA GLY A 177 -2.89 -12.17 6.80
C GLY A 177 -4.11 -13.01 6.48
N LYS A 178 -5.15 -12.84 7.30
CA LYS A 178 -6.45 -13.50 7.15
C LYS A 178 -7.51 -12.56 6.58
N SER A 179 -7.61 -11.35 7.10
CA SER A 179 -8.69 -10.41 6.78
C SER A 179 -8.24 -8.99 6.97
N PHE A 180 -8.76 -8.06 6.16
CA PHE A 180 -8.58 -6.64 6.44
C PHE A 180 -9.34 -6.22 7.72
N PRO A 181 -8.88 -5.14 8.39
CA PRO A 181 -9.51 -4.63 9.60
C PRO A 181 -11.00 -4.28 9.45
N SER A 182 -11.70 -4.14 10.57
CA SER A 182 -13.12 -3.75 10.56
C SER A 182 -13.34 -2.28 10.16
N ALA A 183 -12.39 -1.41 10.48
CA ALA A 183 -12.34 0.00 10.07
C ALA A 183 -10.89 0.41 9.80
N TRP A 184 -10.66 1.23 8.78
CA TRP A 184 -9.34 1.81 8.50
C TRP A 184 -9.43 3.10 7.67
N ILE A 185 -8.35 3.88 7.72
CA ILE A 185 -8.01 4.92 6.75
C ILE A 185 -6.59 4.61 6.29
N TRP A 186 -6.39 4.52 4.97
CA TRP A 186 -5.06 4.45 4.37
C TRP A 186 -4.91 5.59 3.36
N THR A 187 -3.75 6.24 3.34
CA THR A 187 -3.41 7.22 2.31
C THR A 187 -1.93 7.25 2.02
N GLN A 188 -1.59 7.58 0.77
CA GLN A 188 -0.22 7.61 0.29
C GLN A 188 -0.04 8.64 -0.82
N SER A 189 1.06 9.40 -0.80
CA SER A 189 1.54 10.12 -1.97
C SER A 189 3.07 10.21 -1.99
N ASN A 190 3.64 10.28 -3.18
CA ASN A 190 5.05 10.61 -3.47
C ASN A 190 5.14 11.63 -4.63
N HIS A 191 4.02 12.31 -4.88
CA HIS A 191 3.83 13.32 -5.93
C HIS A 191 3.60 14.68 -5.28
N PHE A 192 4.61 15.15 -4.57
CA PHE A 192 4.68 16.48 -3.98
C PHE A 192 5.47 17.43 -4.89
N SER A 193 5.42 18.73 -4.61
CA SER A 193 6.27 19.69 -5.33
C SER A 193 7.76 19.42 -5.08
N ASN A 194 8.13 18.99 -3.86
CA ASN A 194 9.45 18.43 -3.61
C ASN A 194 9.52 16.98 -4.13
N PRO A 195 10.39 16.66 -5.13
CA PRO A 195 10.48 15.32 -5.68
C PRO A 195 11.01 14.28 -4.70
N ASN A 196 11.70 14.74 -3.64
CA ASN A 196 12.29 13.94 -2.56
C ASN A 196 11.40 13.88 -1.31
N LEU A 197 10.09 14.06 -1.49
CA LEU A 197 9.09 13.89 -0.44
C LEU A 197 8.14 12.72 -0.77
N SER A 198 7.95 11.84 0.19
CA SER A 198 6.96 10.76 0.15
C SER A 198 6.31 10.60 1.51
N PHE A 199 5.02 10.30 1.51
CA PHE A 199 4.16 10.21 2.67
C PHE A 199 3.29 8.97 2.58
N MET A 200 3.16 8.26 3.70
CA MET A 200 2.11 7.28 3.90
C MET A 200 1.52 7.41 5.31
N PHE A 201 0.25 7.07 5.42
CA PHE A 201 -0.46 6.97 6.68
C PHE A 201 -1.47 5.82 6.61
N SER A 202 -1.54 5.03 7.67
CA SER A 202 -2.56 4.02 7.87
C SER A 202 -2.96 3.98 9.35
N ILE A 203 -4.27 3.99 9.62
CA ILE A 203 -4.83 3.74 10.95
C ILE A 203 -5.96 2.73 10.81
N ALA A 204 -6.01 1.76 11.71
CA ALA A 204 -7.00 0.69 11.69
C ALA A 204 -7.35 0.20 13.10
N ILE A 205 -8.52 -0.41 13.23
CA ILE A 205 -8.89 -1.16 14.44
C ILE A 205 -8.16 -2.49 14.43
N ILE A 206 -7.31 -2.70 15.45
CA ILE A 206 -6.53 -3.93 15.60
C ILE A 206 -7.12 -4.74 16.77
N PRO A 207 -7.56 -5.99 16.54
CA PRO A 207 -7.89 -6.89 17.62
C PRO A 207 -6.62 -7.43 18.28
N PHE A 208 -6.58 -7.41 19.61
CA PHE A 208 -5.46 -7.92 20.38
C PHE A 208 -5.94 -8.51 21.71
N LEU A 209 -5.79 -9.84 21.84
CA LEU A 209 -6.09 -10.61 23.06
C LEU A 209 -7.46 -10.29 23.70
N GLY A 210 -8.52 -10.21 22.88
CA GLY A 210 -9.88 -9.92 23.34
C GLY A 210 -10.21 -8.43 23.50
N MET A 211 -9.23 -7.55 23.33
CA MET A 211 -9.41 -6.11 23.26
C MET A 211 -9.29 -5.60 21.82
N GLN A 212 -9.69 -4.35 21.59
CA GLN A 212 -9.47 -3.64 20.33
C GLN A 212 -8.81 -2.28 20.61
N PHE A 213 -7.90 -1.87 19.75
CA PHE A 213 -7.27 -0.55 19.81
C PHE A 213 -7.01 0.00 18.42
N ASN A 214 -6.88 1.32 18.30
CA ASN A 214 -6.52 1.97 17.04
C ASN A 214 -4.99 1.87 16.85
N GLY A 215 -4.57 0.95 16.00
CA GLY A 215 -3.19 0.83 15.56
C GLY A 215 -2.94 1.77 14.38
N PHE A 216 -1.86 2.54 14.39
CA PHE A 216 -1.51 3.40 13.28
C PHE A 216 -0.02 3.36 12.94
N LEU A 217 0.26 3.66 11.68
CA LEU A 217 1.56 3.74 11.04
C LEU A 217 1.57 4.99 10.16
N SER A 218 2.63 5.77 10.23
CA SER A 218 2.84 6.90 9.35
C SER A 218 4.32 7.11 9.13
N ALA A 219 4.67 7.43 7.90
CA ALA A 219 6.04 7.74 7.55
C ALA A 219 6.11 8.85 6.52
N LEU A 220 7.08 9.73 6.74
CA LEU A 220 7.57 10.67 5.75
C LEU A 220 8.99 10.29 5.40
N TRP A 221 9.30 10.23 4.11
CA TRP A 221 10.66 10.32 3.62
C TRP A 221 10.83 11.69 3.00
N HIS A 222 11.73 12.50 3.55
CA HIS A 222 12.01 13.86 3.10
C HIS A 222 13.52 14.05 3.05
N GLU A 223 14.07 14.29 1.86
CA GLU A 223 15.48 14.62 1.63
C GLU A 223 16.46 13.64 2.33
N GLY A 224 16.20 12.34 2.16
CA GLY A 224 17.05 11.28 2.73
C GLY A 224 16.75 10.93 4.20
N LYS A 225 15.82 11.63 4.85
CA LYS A 225 15.45 11.39 6.26
C LYS A 225 14.05 10.80 6.39
N PHE A 226 13.95 9.77 7.24
CA PHE A 226 12.66 9.20 7.65
C PHE A 226 12.14 9.83 8.94
N TYR A 227 10.93 10.37 8.89
CA TYR A 227 10.13 10.73 10.07
C TYR A 227 9.06 9.65 10.25
N LYS A 228 9.06 8.97 11.39
CA LYS A 228 8.23 7.79 11.62
C LYS A 228 7.35 8.00 12.84
N PHE A 229 6.05 7.84 12.65
CA PHE A 229 5.06 7.88 13.71
C PHE A 229 4.28 6.58 13.68
N ALA A 230 4.19 5.91 14.81
CA ALA A 230 3.41 4.69 14.94
C ALA A 230 3.02 4.46 16.39
N THR A 231 2.00 3.65 16.63
CA THR A 231 1.58 3.25 17.98
C THR A 231 2.76 2.73 18.82
N TYR A 232 3.67 1.96 18.21
CA TYR A 232 4.85 1.42 18.90
C TYR A 232 5.99 2.44 19.16
N THR A 233 5.94 3.63 18.56
CA THR A 233 6.93 4.70 18.76
C THR A 233 6.53 5.70 19.84
N ARG A 234 5.37 5.48 20.50
CA ARG A 234 4.72 6.42 21.44
C ARG A 234 4.19 7.71 20.79
N ALA A 235 4.16 7.78 19.47
CA ALA A 235 3.37 8.79 18.77
C ALA A 235 1.87 8.57 19.02
N LYS A 236 1.08 9.63 18.93
CA LYS A 236 -0.37 9.61 19.14
C LYS A 236 -1.07 10.35 18.01
N VAL A 237 -2.19 9.79 17.56
CA VAL A 237 -3.17 10.54 16.78
C VAL A 237 -3.97 11.41 17.75
N ARG A 238 -4.00 12.73 17.51
CA ARG A 238 -4.62 13.71 18.39
C ARG A 238 -6.03 14.06 17.98
N SER A 239 -6.26 14.21 16.68
CA SER A 239 -7.58 14.42 16.11
C SER A 239 -7.69 13.71 14.78
N ILE A 240 -8.92 13.30 14.47
CA ILE A 240 -9.38 12.92 13.15
C ILE A 240 -10.70 13.66 12.98
N GLU A 241 -10.71 14.63 12.07
CA GLU A 241 -11.87 15.45 11.74
C GLU A 241 -12.36 15.02 10.36
N ILE A 242 -13.58 14.49 10.30
CA ILE A 242 -14.16 13.92 9.09
C ILE A 242 -15.20 14.89 8.56
N GLU A 243 -14.96 15.38 7.35
CA GLU A 243 -15.90 16.18 6.59
C GLU A 243 -16.42 15.36 5.42
N VAL A 244 -17.42 15.90 4.70
CA VAL A 244 -17.97 15.25 3.49
C VAL A 244 -16.85 15.00 2.47
N ASP A 245 -16.11 16.03 2.11
CA ASP A 245 -15.09 15.97 1.05
C ASP A 245 -13.65 15.85 1.57
N SER A 246 -13.46 15.77 2.88
CA SER A 246 -12.11 15.75 3.44
C SER A 246 -11.98 14.98 4.75
N ILE A 247 -10.74 14.62 5.09
CA ILE A 247 -10.36 14.11 6.41
C ILE A 247 -9.11 14.84 6.86
N GLN A 248 -9.15 15.49 8.00
CA GLN A 248 -8.01 16.15 8.61
C GLN A 248 -7.51 15.35 9.81
N ILE A 249 -6.20 15.13 9.87
CA ILE A 249 -5.57 14.29 10.90
C ILE A 249 -4.36 15.01 11.47
N GLN A 250 -4.24 14.98 12.79
CA GLN A 250 -3.06 15.45 13.50
C GLN A 250 -2.42 14.30 14.27
N ILE A 251 -1.10 14.14 14.08
CA ILE A 251 -0.27 13.15 14.78
C ILE A 251 0.86 13.89 15.47
N GLU A 252 1.24 13.46 16.66
CA GLU A 252 2.45 13.98 17.29
C GLU A 252 3.20 12.93 18.10
N ASP A 253 4.49 13.18 18.25
CA ASP A 253 5.32 12.54 19.26
C ASP A 253 5.95 13.61 20.18
N LYS A 254 7.05 13.26 20.85
CA LYS A 254 7.79 14.20 21.71
C LYS A 254 8.52 15.30 20.93
N LYS A 255 8.84 15.09 19.65
CA LYS A 255 9.72 15.94 18.84
C LYS A 255 8.97 16.66 17.73
N TYR A 256 7.99 16.03 17.10
CA TYR A 256 7.36 16.49 15.89
C TYR A 256 5.83 16.48 15.99
N ARG A 257 5.21 17.40 15.27
CA ARG A 257 3.76 17.45 15.01
C ARG A 257 3.56 17.37 13.50
N LEU A 258 2.76 16.41 13.07
CA LEU A 258 2.40 16.15 11.68
C LEU A 258 0.91 16.44 11.52
N GLU A 259 0.58 17.29 10.58
CA GLU A 259 -0.78 17.67 10.22
C GLU A 259 -0.99 17.38 8.75
N PHE A 260 -2.10 16.76 8.40
CA PHE A 260 -2.46 16.59 7.01
C PHE A 260 -3.96 16.58 6.80
N LYS A 261 -4.38 17.14 5.66
CA LYS A 261 -5.76 17.16 5.20
C LYS A 261 -5.84 16.45 3.86
N ILE A 262 -6.60 15.37 3.83
CA ILE A 262 -6.85 14.57 2.63
C ILE A 262 -8.13 15.10 2.00
N PHE A 263 -8.08 15.52 0.75
CA PHE A 263 -9.25 15.88 -0.05
C PHE A 263 -9.67 14.68 -0.88
N LYS A 264 -10.89 14.22 -0.63
CA LYS A 264 -11.52 13.10 -1.36
C LYS A 264 -11.90 13.61 -2.75
N LYS A 265 -11.53 12.88 -3.79
CA LYS A 265 -11.93 13.22 -5.15
C LYS A 265 -13.25 12.54 -5.51
N GLY A 266 -14.37 13.17 -5.15
CA GLY A 266 -15.72 12.81 -5.62
C GLY A 266 -16.13 11.34 -5.39
N SER A 267 -17.08 10.85 -6.20
CA SER A 267 -17.67 9.50 -6.12
C SER A 267 -16.93 8.42 -6.92
N ASP A 268 -15.84 8.77 -7.59
CA ASP A 268 -15.17 7.90 -8.56
C ASP A 268 -14.09 7.06 -7.86
N PHE A 269 -14.51 5.90 -7.35
CA PHE A 269 -13.64 4.91 -6.72
C PHE A 269 -13.55 3.66 -7.57
N GLY A 270 -12.32 3.15 -7.76
CA GLY A 270 -12.15 1.79 -8.25
C GLY A 270 -12.55 0.80 -7.17
N ASN A 271 -13.38 -0.18 -7.54
CA ASN A 271 -13.88 -1.17 -6.60
C ASN A 271 -12.99 -2.43 -6.62
N LEU A 272 -11.97 -2.42 -5.76
CA LEU A 272 -11.07 -3.57 -5.59
C LEU A 272 -11.71 -4.66 -4.74
N LYS A 273 -11.38 -5.92 -5.01
CA LYS A 273 -11.73 -7.00 -4.10
C LYS A 273 -10.77 -7.00 -2.91
N ALA A 274 -11.29 -7.39 -1.76
CA ALA A 274 -10.57 -7.41 -0.50
C ALA A 274 -10.77 -8.69 0.29
N PRO A 275 -9.77 -9.09 1.10
CA PRO A 275 -9.84 -10.33 1.86
C PRO A 275 -10.79 -10.21 3.05
N SER A 276 -11.72 -11.16 3.12
CA SER A 276 -12.58 -11.45 4.26
C SER A 276 -12.43 -12.94 4.59
N SER A 277 -11.77 -13.25 5.71
CA SER A 277 -11.49 -14.63 6.13
C SER A 277 -10.74 -15.45 5.05
N GLY A 278 -9.76 -14.83 4.40
CA GLY A 278 -8.94 -15.40 3.32
C GLY A 278 -9.60 -15.35 1.95
N GLU A 279 -10.92 -15.12 1.87
CA GLU A 279 -11.67 -15.06 0.62
C GLU A 279 -11.74 -13.63 0.10
N MET A 280 -11.60 -13.42 -1.21
CA MET A 280 -11.69 -12.10 -1.84
C MET A 280 -13.16 -11.68 -2.08
N LEU A 281 -13.96 -11.67 -1.01
CA LEU A 281 -15.39 -11.34 -1.01
C LEU A 281 -15.68 -9.89 -0.61
N GLY A 282 -14.72 -9.22 0.04
CA GLY A 282 -14.85 -7.81 0.41
C GLY A 282 -14.68 -6.91 -0.81
N HIS A 283 -15.10 -5.66 -0.63
CA HIS A 283 -14.95 -4.60 -1.60
C HIS A 283 -14.30 -3.38 -0.93
N ILE A 284 -13.37 -2.74 -1.62
CA ILE A 284 -12.70 -1.51 -1.18
C ILE A 284 -12.84 -0.48 -2.28
N ALA A 285 -13.41 0.64 -1.90
CA ALA A 285 -13.40 1.85 -2.70
C ALA A 285 -12.03 2.50 -2.53
N GLU A 286 -11.17 2.39 -3.54
CA GLU A 286 -9.86 3.06 -3.59
C GLU A 286 -9.88 4.17 -4.64
N SER A 287 -9.36 5.34 -4.26
CA SER A 287 -8.98 6.38 -5.23
C SER A 287 -7.46 6.53 -5.20
N ILE A 288 -6.83 6.68 -6.36
CA ILE A 288 -5.38 6.91 -6.47
C ILE A 288 -5.04 8.26 -7.08
N ASN A 289 -6.02 9.17 -7.07
CA ASN A 289 -5.96 10.50 -7.67
C ASN A 289 -6.41 11.61 -6.69
N SER A 290 -6.40 11.35 -5.37
CA SER A 290 -6.74 12.31 -4.32
C SER A 290 -5.65 13.36 -4.08
N LYS A 291 -5.92 14.38 -3.24
CA LYS A 291 -4.95 15.41 -2.84
C LYS A 291 -4.70 15.36 -1.32
N ILE A 292 -3.46 15.63 -0.89
CA ILE A 292 -3.06 15.72 0.52
C ILE A 292 -2.34 17.06 0.75
N GLU A 293 -2.88 17.91 1.61
CA GLU A 293 -2.11 19.01 2.21
C GLU A 293 -1.35 18.48 3.42
N LEU A 294 -0.05 18.77 3.51
CA LEU A 294 0.85 18.13 4.46
C LEU A 294 1.76 19.14 5.13
N LYS A 295 1.76 19.17 6.46
CA LYS A 295 2.62 20.02 7.27
C LYS A 295 3.34 19.23 8.36
N LEU A 296 4.64 19.45 8.50
CA LEU A 296 5.47 18.86 9.57
C LEU A 296 6.14 19.98 10.35
N TYR A 297 6.01 19.95 11.68
CA TYR A 297 6.60 20.92 12.59
C TYR A 297 7.57 20.26 13.56
N ASN A 298 8.66 20.97 13.90
CA ASN A 298 9.46 20.70 15.09
C ASN A 298 8.77 21.32 16.31
N LYS A 299 8.50 20.53 17.35
CA LYS A 299 7.79 21.01 18.55
C LYS A 299 8.65 21.85 19.48
N LYS A 300 9.97 21.76 19.41
CA LYS A 300 10.87 22.49 20.31
C LYS A 300 10.77 24.01 20.12
N ASP A 301 10.67 24.43 18.87
CA ASP A 301 10.70 25.83 18.41
C ASP A 301 9.49 26.20 17.55
N ASN A 302 8.55 25.26 17.36
CA ASN A 302 7.40 25.39 16.45
C ASN A 302 7.81 25.69 15.00
N GLN A 303 9.02 25.31 14.59
CA GLN A 303 9.51 25.52 13.23
C GLN A 303 8.79 24.60 12.23
N LEU A 304 8.29 25.18 11.14
CA LEU A 304 7.76 24.45 9.99
C LEU A 304 8.92 23.82 9.20
N ILE A 305 8.89 22.50 9.03
CA ILE A 305 9.90 21.70 8.31
C ILE A 305 9.42 21.36 6.88
N ILE A 306 8.14 21.00 6.75
CA ILE A 306 7.51 20.62 5.48
C ILE A 306 6.18 21.36 5.40
N ASP A 307 5.88 21.96 4.26
CA ASP A 307 4.57 22.46 3.86
C ASP A 307 4.44 22.23 2.35
N ASP A 308 3.71 21.18 1.98
CA ASP A 308 3.64 20.75 0.59
C ASP A 308 2.28 20.10 0.30
N ILE A 309 1.95 20.01 -0.98
CA ILE A 309 0.72 19.42 -1.49
C ILE A 309 1.07 18.19 -2.31
N GLY A 310 0.65 17.03 -1.81
CA GLY A 310 0.70 15.77 -2.54
C GLY A 310 -0.50 15.64 -3.45
N VAL A 311 -0.27 15.34 -4.72
CA VAL A 311 -1.33 14.95 -5.66
C VAL A 311 -1.25 13.46 -5.95
N ASN A 312 -2.11 12.95 -6.84
CA ASN A 312 -2.16 11.54 -7.23
C ASN A 312 -2.15 10.61 -6.02
N ALA A 313 -2.85 10.99 -4.95
CA ALA A 313 -2.78 10.28 -3.68
C ALA A 313 -3.67 9.04 -3.69
N GLY A 314 -3.14 7.94 -3.17
CA GLY A 314 -3.91 6.78 -2.75
C GLY A 314 -4.76 7.14 -1.54
N LEU A 315 -6.01 6.68 -1.52
CA LEU A 315 -6.93 6.84 -0.41
C LEU A 315 -7.91 5.67 -0.38
N GLU A 316 -7.92 4.99 0.75
CA GLU A 316 -8.91 3.98 1.11
C GLU A 316 -9.52 4.34 2.46
N ILE A 317 -10.84 4.21 2.57
CA ILE A 317 -11.58 4.55 3.78
C ILE A 317 -12.63 3.47 4.04
N LYS A 318 -12.67 2.97 5.27
CA LYS A 318 -13.78 2.15 5.80
C LYS A 318 -14.10 2.55 7.23
N ASP A 319 -15.35 2.95 7.45
CA ASP A 319 -15.89 3.34 8.76
C ASP A 319 -14.96 4.30 9.56
N PRO A 320 -14.55 5.45 8.98
CA PRO A 320 -13.52 6.31 9.58
C PRO A 320 -13.95 6.90 10.93
N GLU A 321 -15.26 7.07 11.15
CA GLU A 321 -15.84 7.54 12.42
C GLU A 321 -15.47 6.66 13.62
N LYS A 322 -15.21 5.36 13.39
CA LYS A 322 -14.80 4.42 14.46
C LYS A 322 -13.35 4.63 14.89
N LEU A 323 -12.57 5.40 14.13
CA LEU A 323 -11.13 5.60 14.34
C LEU A 323 -10.82 6.91 15.09
N VAL A 324 -11.81 7.78 15.26
CA VAL A 324 -11.68 9.04 15.98
C VAL A 324 -11.19 8.77 17.42
N PRO A 325 -10.06 9.37 17.85
CA PRO A 325 -9.57 9.22 19.21
C PRO A 325 -10.63 9.63 20.24
N LYS A 326 -10.79 8.84 21.29
CA LYS A 326 -11.68 9.13 22.42
C LYS A 326 -11.06 10.10 23.42
#